data_AF-A0A940CEZ2-F1
#
_entry.id   AF-A0A940CEZ2-F1
#
_cell.length_a   1.000
_cell.length_b   1.000
_cell.length_c   1.000
_cell.angle_alpha   90.00
_cell.angle_beta   90.00
_cell.angle_gamma   90.00
#
_symmetry.space_group_name_H-M   'P 1'
#
loop_
_entity.id
_entity.type
_entity.pdbx_description
1 polymer ?
#
loop_
_entity_poly.entity_id
_entity_poly.type
_entity_poly.pdbx_seq_one_letter_code
_entity_poly.pdbx_strand_id
1 'polypeptide(L)'
;MDIDVYKRYYEATCTFNGVKRKAVSVTLTARSGGGEITYAVTVSFFPHRTKDDFAVSYDAYSEKILFAGKGRRSKKKEAVYLETLTEAADEAAAAIGGKIKWDKPLGEEQRG
;
A
#
# COMPACT_ATOMS: atom_id res chain seq x y z
N MET A 1 -2.79 17.05 4.84
CA MET A 1 -1.54 16.51 5.43
C MET A 1 -1.66 15.02 5.38
N ASP A 2 -0.69 14.38 4.75
CA ASP A 2 -0.68 12.96 4.47
C ASP A 2 0.49 12.34 5.23
N ILE A 3 0.22 11.24 5.94
CA ILE A 3 1.23 10.52 6.72
C ILE A 3 1.15 9.04 6.37
N ASP A 4 2.30 8.47 6.02
CA ASP A 4 2.44 7.02 5.85
C ASP A 4 2.56 6.38 7.22
N VAL A 5 1.43 5.85 7.71
CA VAL A 5 1.32 5.11 8.97
C VAL A 5 2.14 3.82 8.90
N TYR A 6 2.15 3.21 7.73
CA TYR A 6 2.90 2.02 7.42
C TYR A 6 3.34 2.06 5.97
N LYS A 7 4.58 1.63 5.70
CA LYS A 7 5.07 1.38 4.36
C LYS A 7 6.06 0.22 4.35
N ARG A 8 5.90 -0.69 3.39
CA ARG A 8 6.85 -1.78 3.17
C ARG A 8 6.82 -2.27 1.73
N TYR A 9 7.95 -2.79 1.28
CA TYR A 9 8.11 -3.39 -0.04
C TYR A 9 8.15 -4.91 0.05
N TYR A 10 7.48 -5.57 -0.88
CA TYR A 10 7.41 -7.03 -0.97
C TYR A 10 7.70 -7.51 -2.39
N GLU A 11 8.19 -8.74 -2.53
CA GLU A 11 8.06 -9.44 -3.79
C GLU A 11 6.57 -9.60 -4.13
N ALA A 12 6.26 -9.50 -5.41
CA ALA A 12 4.90 -9.61 -5.89
C ALA A 12 4.88 -10.13 -7.32
N THR A 13 3.70 -10.47 -7.82
CA THR A 13 3.51 -10.81 -9.24
C THR A 13 2.30 -10.07 -9.77
N CYS A 14 2.51 -9.21 -10.75
CA CYS A 14 1.45 -8.53 -11.49
C CYS A 14 1.89 -8.39 -12.95
N THR A 15 0.94 -8.51 -13.88
CA THR A 15 1.16 -8.14 -15.28
C THR A 15 0.12 -7.11 -15.66
N PHE A 16 0.57 -5.93 -16.07
CA PHE A 16 -0.32 -4.85 -16.50
C PHE A 16 0.27 -4.23 -17.76
N ASN A 17 -0.56 -3.96 -18.76
CA ASN A 17 -0.13 -3.37 -20.04
C ASN A 17 1.10 -4.09 -20.65
N GLY A 18 1.16 -5.43 -20.54
CA GLY A 18 2.27 -6.24 -21.07
C GLY A 18 3.57 -6.19 -20.27
N VAL A 19 3.64 -5.41 -19.18
CA VAL A 19 4.84 -5.30 -18.34
C VAL A 19 4.68 -6.19 -17.10
N LYS A 20 5.64 -7.10 -16.91
CA LYS A 20 5.75 -7.92 -15.69
C LYS A 20 6.32 -7.09 -14.55
N ARG A 21 5.63 -7.11 -13.42
CA ARG A 21 6.01 -6.44 -12.18
C ARG A 21 6.25 -7.46 -11.08
N LYS A 22 7.43 -7.36 -10.46
CA LYS A 22 7.96 -8.37 -9.53
C LYS A 22 7.98 -7.90 -8.08
N ALA A 23 7.61 -6.66 -7.83
CA ALA A 23 7.56 -6.10 -6.50
C ALA A 23 6.36 -5.15 -6.35
N VAL A 24 6.00 -4.89 -5.10
CA VAL A 24 4.90 -4.01 -4.71
C VAL A 24 5.30 -3.19 -3.49
N SER A 25 4.90 -1.92 -3.49
CA SER A 25 4.86 -1.07 -2.29
C SER A 25 3.48 -1.20 -1.68
N VAL A 26 3.39 -1.59 -0.42
CA VAL A 26 2.17 -1.57 0.38
C VAL A 26 2.27 -0.39 1.34
N THR A 27 1.29 0.50 1.33
CA THR A 27 1.31 1.70 2.16
C THR A 27 -0.07 1.97 2.76
N LEU A 28 -0.13 2.16 4.08
CA LEU A 28 -1.30 2.69 4.79
C LEU A 28 -1.09 4.17 5.01
N THR A 29 -1.89 5.01 4.36
CA THR A 29 -1.78 6.46 4.45
C THR A 29 -2.96 7.04 5.21
N ALA A 30 -2.69 7.92 6.17
CA ALA A 30 -3.66 8.75 6.85
C ALA A 30 -3.66 10.15 6.21
N ARG A 31 -4.72 10.49 5.48
CA ARG A 31 -4.90 11.79 4.81
C ARG A 31 -5.85 12.66 5.63
N SER A 32 -5.36 13.79 6.10
CA SER A 32 -6.14 14.75 6.90
C SER A 32 -6.32 16.09 6.17
N GLY A 33 -7.55 16.58 6.11
CA GLY A 33 -7.87 17.85 5.46
C GLY A 33 -9.30 18.28 5.77
N GLY A 34 -9.53 19.59 5.94
CA GLY A 34 -10.89 20.14 6.11
C GLY A 34 -11.69 19.62 7.33
N GLY A 35 -11.02 19.10 8.37
CA GLY A 35 -11.69 18.47 9.52
C GLY A 35 -12.08 16.99 9.29
N GLU A 36 -11.65 16.42 8.18
CA GLU A 36 -11.86 15.03 7.81
C GLU A 36 -10.54 14.24 7.81
N ILE A 37 -10.67 12.94 8.02
CA ILE A 37 -9.58 11.98 8.01
C ILE A 37 -9.98 10.79 7.15
N THR A 38 -9.07 10.41 6.26
CA THR A 38 -9.19 9.22 5.41
C THR A 38 -8.02 8.29 5.70
N TYR A 39 -8.30 7.02 5.95
CA TYR A 39 -7.29 5.96 5.98
C TYR A 39 -7.44 5.13 4.72
N ALA A 40 -6.37 5.02 3.94
CA ALA A 40 -6.35 4.28 2.69
C ALA A 40 -5.15 3.34 2.64
N VAL A 41 -5.39 2.11 2.20
CA VAL A 41 -4.35 1.15 1.82
C VAL A 41 -4.10 1.30 0.34
N THR A 42 -2.83 1.41 -0.02
CA THR A 42 -2.41 1.58 -1.40
C THR A 42 -1.40 0.50 -1.74
N VAL A 43 -1.55 -0.06 -2.94
CA VAL A 43 -0.60 -1.01 -3.51
C VAL A 43 -0.10 -0.46 -4.83
N SER A 44 1.22 -0.39 -4.98
CA SER A 44 1.88 0.10 -6.20
C SER A 44 2.86 -0.95 -6.68
N PHE A 45 2.54 -1.63 -7.78
CA PHE A 45 3.41 -2.63 -8.37
C PHE A 45 4.44 -1.99 -9.29
N PHE A 46 5.68 -2.46 -9.25
CA PHE A 46 6.79 -1.97 -10.09
C PHE A 46 7.62 -3.14 -10.70
N PRO A 47 8.30 -2.92 -11.84
CA PRO A 47 9.07 -3.96 -12.53
C PRO A 47 10.12 -4.65 -11.65
N HIS A 48 10.82 -3.89 -10.80
CA HIS A 48 11.91 -4.36 -9.96
C HIS A 48 12.96 -5.15 -10.76
N ARG A 49 13.62 -4.44 -11.70
CA ARG A 49 14.59 -5.02 -12.64
C ARG A 49 15.93 -5.31 -11.99
N THR A 50 16.28 -4.56 -10.95
CA THR A 50 17.50 -4.74 -10.14
C THR A 50 17.14 -4.72 -8.66
N LYS A 51 18.05 -5.17 -7.79
CA LYS A 51 17.81 -5.21 -6.33
C LYS A 51 17.57 -3.82 -5.72
N ASP A 52 18.09 -2.78 -6.36
CA ASP A 52 17.97 -1.38 -5.92
C ASP A 52 16.83 -0.64 -6.63
N ASP A 53 16.08 -1.31 -7.52
CA ASP A 53 14.98 -0.71 -8.28
C ASP A 53 13.71 -0.66 -7.44
N PHE A 54 13.56 0.38 -6.63
CA PHE A 54 12.34 0.70 -5.87
C PHE A 54 11.51 1.79 -6.55
N ALA A 55 11.44 1.79 -7.88
CA ALA A 55 10.67 2.79 -8.62
C ALA A 55 9.19 2.78 -8.22
N VAL A 56 8.62 3.96 -7.99
CA VAL A 56 7.15 4.11 -7.84
C VAL A 56 6.54 4.12 -9.24
N SER A 57 5.69 3.14 -9.52
CA SER A 57 5.00 3.01 -10.80
C SER A 57 3.53 3.35 -10.60
N TYR A 58 3.13 4.54 -11.05
CA TYR A 58 1.73 5.00 -11.01
C TYR A 58 0.81 4.20 -11.94
N ASP A 59 1.37 3.44 -12.88
CA ASP A 59 0.60 2.70 -13.88
C ASP A 59 -0.14 1.48 -13.31
N ALA A 60 0.37 0.83 -12.27
CA ALA A 60 -0.32 -0.28 -11.60
C ALA A 60 -0.41 -0.01 -10.11
N TYR A 61 -1.26 0.97 -9.87
CA TYR A 61 -1.64 1.46 -8.58
C TYR A 61 -3.09 1.07 -8.31
N SER A 62 -3.36 0.63 -7.09
CA SER A 62 -4.72 0.40 -6.60
C SER A 62 -4.83 0.90 -5.17
N GLU A 63 -5.98 1.47 -4.84
CA GLU A 63 -6.27 2.05 -3.55
C GLU A 63 -7.56 1.48 -2.99
N LYS A 64 -7.55 1.17 -1.69
CA LYS A 64 -8.73 0.80 -0.91
C LYS A 64 -8.86 1.72 0.29
N ILE A 65 -9.97 2.45 0.35
CA ILE A 65 -10.32 3.29 1.50
C ILE A 65 -10.85 2.40 2.63
N LEU A 66 -10.19 2.41 3.78
CA LEU A 66 -10.63 1.71 4.99
C LEU A 66 -11.62 2.55 5.81
N PHE A 67 -11.46 3.86 5.78
CA PHE A 67 -12.30 4.80 6.50
C PHE A 67 -12.18 6.18 5.87
N ALA A 68 -13.31 6.89 5.79
CA ALA A 68 -13.35 8.32 5.50
C ALA A 68 -14.44 8.96 6.38
N GLY A 69 -14.11 10.05 7.05
CA GLY A 69 -15.10 10.79 7.82
C GLY A 69 -14.52 11.89 8.69
N LYS A 70 -15.40 12.58 9.41
CA LYS A 70 -15.00 13.67 10.31
C LYS A 70 -14.10 13.17 11.44
N GLY A 71 -13.06 13.94 11.74
CA GLY A 71 -12.20 13.69 12.88
C GLY A 71 -10.73 13.98 12.60
N ARG A 72 -9.88 13.41 13.46
CA ARG A 72 -8.43 13.55 13.41
C ARG A 72 -7.75 12.19 13.42
N ARG A 73 -6.46 12.20 13.10
CA ARG A 73 -5.56 11.04 13.21
C ARG A 73 -5.64 10.42 14.62
N SER A 74 -5.64 9.09 14.70
CA SER A 74 -5.74 8.35 15.95
C SER A 74 -4.92 7.07 15.89
N LYS A 75 -3.88 6.98 16.74
CA LYS A 75 -3.04 5.78 16.87
C LYS A 75 -3.85 4.52 17.19
N LYS A 76 -4.97 4.66 17.92
CA LYS A 76 -5.87 3.54 18.22
C LYS A 76 -6.56 3.02 16.96
N LYS A 77 -7.01 3.92 16.08
CA LYS A 77 -7.63 3.53 14.80
C LYS A 77 -6.58 2.92 13.85
N GLU A 78 -5.38 3.49 13.83
CA GLU A 78 -4.26 2.97 13.04
C GLU A 78 -3.91 1.53 13.40
N ALA A 79 -3.83 1.19 14.69
CA ALA A 79 -3.60 -0.20 15.12
C ALA A 79 -4.67 -1.16 14.56
N VAL A 80 -5.95 -0.77 14.61
CA VAL A 80 -7.06 -1.57 14.06
C VAL A 80 -6.91 -1.73 12.53
N TYR A 81 -6.54 -0.68 11.81
CA TYR A 81 -6.34 -0.75 10.36
C TYR A 81 -5.07 -1.50 9.96
N LEU A 82 -4.07 -1.58 10.83
CA LEU A 82 -2.90 -2.43 10.61
C LEU A 82 -3.23 -3.91 10.72
N GLU A 83 -4.18 -4.30 11.58
CA GLU A 83 -4.65 -5.68 11.69
C GLU A 83 -5.35 -6.16 10.40
N THR A 84 -6.05 -5.26 9.70
CA THR A 84 -6.74 -5.57 8.44
C THR A 84 -5.93 -5.21 7.19
N LEU A 85 -4.69 -4.75 7.36
CA LEU A 85 -3.85 -4.26 6.25
C LEU A 85 -3.62 -5.32 5.18
N THR A 86 -3.29 -6.55 5.59
CA THR A 86 -2.98 -7.66 4.67
C THR A 86 -4.17 -7.96 3.76
N GLU A 87 -5.36 -8.13 4.35
CA GLU A 87 -6.60 -8.40 3.61
C GLU A 87 -6.94 -7.25 2.65
N ALA A 88 -6.86 -6.01 3.14
CA ALA A 88 -7.14 -4.84 2.32
C ALA A 88 -6.15 -4.65 1.16
N ALA A 89 -4.87 -4.94 1.39
CA ALA A 89 -3.83 -4.87 0.37
C ALA A 89 -3.98 -6.01 -0.67
N ASP A 90 -4.33 -7.22 -0.23
CA ASP A 90 -4.59 -8.34 -1.14
C ASP A 90 -5.81 -8.09 -2.02
N GLU A 91 -6.89 -7.50 -1.48
CA GLU A 91 -8.04 -7.07 -2.28
C GLU A 91 -7.66 -5.98 -3.29
N ALA A 92 -6.90 -4.96 -2.87
CA ALA A 92 -6.43 -3.91 -3.75
C ALA A 92 -5.51 -4.46 -4.85
N ALA A 93 -4.66 -5.44 -4.52
CA ALA A 93 -3.79 -6.12 -5.47
C ALA A 93 -4.59 -6.98 -6.46
N ALA A 94 -5.59 -7.72 -5.98
CA ALA A 94 -6.45 -8.55 -6.82
C ALA A 94 -7.21 -7.71 -7.86
N ALA A 95 -7.62 -6.49 -7.53
CA ALA A 95 -8.29 -5.57 -8.45
C ALA A 95 -7.48 -5.23 -9.72
N ILE A 96 -6.14 -5.36 -9.66
CA ILE A 96 -5.23 -5.12 -10.79
C ILE A 96 -4.49 -6.41 -11.22
N GLY A 97 -5.03 -7.58 -10.85
CA GLY A 97 -4.44 -8.89 -11.18
C GLY A 97 -3.09 -9.14 -10.55
N GLY A 98 -2.80 -8.48 -9.42
CA GLY A 98 -1.58 -8.61 -8.64
C GLY A 98 -1.72 -9.62 -7.50
N LYS A 99 -0.59 -10.21 -7.09
CA LYS A 99 -0.47 -11.05 -5.89
C LYS A 99 0.77 -10.65 -5.10
N ILE A 100 0.60 -10.44 -3.80
CA ILE A 100 1.67 -10.04 -2.87
C ILE A 100 2.27 -11.29 -2.22
N LYS A 101 3.60 -11.33 -2.05
CA LYS A 101 4.31 -12.40 -1.32
C LYS A 101 4.73 -11.87 0.05
N TRP A 102 3.84 -12.00 1.02
CA TRP A 102 4.03 -11.49 2.39
C TRP A 102 5.23 -12.11 3.12
N ASP A 103 5.63 -13.31 2.74
CA ASP A 103 6.82 -14.03 3.25
C ASP A 103 8.14 -13.50 2.69
N LYS A 104 8.10 -12.60 1.69
CA LYS A 104 9.29 -12.10 0.97
C LYS A 104 9.36 -10.57 0.99
N PRO A 105 9.67 -9.96 2.15
CA PRO A 105 9.92 -8.53 2.22
C PRO A 105 11.22 -8.17 1.48
N LEU A 106 11.20 -7.05 0.76
CA LEU A 106 12.35 -6.51 0.02
C LEU A 106 13.11 -5.44 0.81
N GLY A 107 12.63 -5.08 2.00
CA GLY A 107 13.24 -4.08 2.85
C GLY A 107 12.59 -4.01 4.23
N GLU A 108 13.09 -3.06 5.02
CA GLU A 108 12.56 -2.78 6.35
C GLU A 108 11.18 -2.12 6.28
N GLU A 109 10.44 -2.32 7.36
CA GLU A 109 9.15 -1.69 7.57
C GLU A 109 9.33 -0.26 8.06
N GLN A 110 8.59 0.66 7.46
CA GLN A 110 8.59 2.07 7.83
C GLN A 110 7.25 2.41 8.50
N ARG A 111 7.29 3.11 9.64
CA ARG A 111 6.11 3.57 10.38
C ARG A 111 6.25 5.05 10.74
N GLY A 112 5.18 5.83 10.61
CA GLY A 112 5.15 7.28 10.87
C GLY A 112 3.82 7.79 11.42
#